data_AF-A0A9J5WL21-F1
#
_entry.id   AF-A0A9J5WL21-F1
#
_cell.length_a   1.000
_cell.length_b   1.000
_cell.length_c   1.000
_cell.angle_alpha   90.00
_cell.angle_beta   90.00
_cell.angle_gamma   90.00
#
_symmetry.space_group_name_H-M   'P 1'
#
loop_
_entity.id
_entity.type
_entity.pdbx_description
1 polymer ?
#
loop_
_entity_poly.entity_id
_entity_poly.type
_entity_poly.pdbx_seq_one_letter_code
_entity_poly.pdbx_strand_id
1 'polypeptide(L)' 'MTSPIIQKDIVTACKIEIVKVILEELNGDYFALLVDESFDISRKEQMAIVLRYVDRMGFVMERLIDITHIQDTSAFYP' A
#
# COMPACT_ATOMS: atom_id res chain seq x y z
N MET A 1 -28.12 0.23 2.21
CA MET A 1 -27.50 0.04 0.88
C MET A 1 -26.87 1.35 0.48
N THR A 2 -25.57 1.42 0.63
CA THR A 2 -24.79 2.62 0.31
C THR A 2 -24.31 2.44 -1.13
N SER A 3 -24.57 3.44 -1.99
CA SER A 3 -24.32 3.33 -3.44
C SER A 3 -22.89 2.84 -3.72
N PRO A 4 -22.67 1.77 -4.49
CA PRO A 4 -21.34 1.23 -4.78
C PRO A 4 -20.37 2.26 -5.38
N ILE A 5 -20.90 3.25 -6.11
CA ILE A 5 -20.12 4.34 -6.69
C ILE A 5 -19.61 5.26 -5.57
N ILE A 6 -20.51 5.70 -4.68
CA ILE A 6 -20.17 6.59 -3.57
C ILE A 6 -19.13 5.94 -2.64
N GLN A 7 -19.24 4.63 -2.39
CA GLN A 7 -18.25 3.92 -1.59
C GLN A 7 -16.86 3.91 -2.25
N LYS A 8 -16.79 3.66 -3.56
CA LYS A 8 -15.52 3.68 -4.30
C LYS A 8 -14.90 5.07 -4.31
N ASP A 9 -15.72 6.10 -4.49
CA ASP A 9 -15.24 7.49 -4.48
C ASP A 9 -14.67 7.88 -3.11
N ILE A 10 -15.36 7.51 -2.01
CA ILE A 10 -14.87 7.73 -0.65
C ILE A 10 -13.55 7.00 -0.42
N VAL A 11 -13.46 5.70 -0.77
CA VAL A 11 -12.23 4.91 -0.60
C VAL A 11 -11.08 5.52 -1.40
N THR A 12 -11.35 5.95 -2.64
CA THR A 12 -10.35 6.57 -3.51
C THR A 12 -9.87 7.90 -2.94
N ALA A 13 -10.78 8.75 -2.47
CA ALA A 13 -10.44 10.02 -1.85
C ALA A 13 -9.58 9.82 -0.59
N CYS A 14 -9.95 8.88 0.29
CA CYS A 14 -9.16 8.53 1.46
C CYS A 14 -7.75 8.05 1.09
N LYS A 15 -7.62 7.19 0.07
CA LYS A 15 -6.31 6.70 -0.41
C LYS A 15 -5.43 7.85 -0.87
N ILE A 16 -5.98 8.77 -1.67
CA ILE A 16 -5.25 9.94 -2.18
C ILE A 16 -4.74 10.82 -1.04
N GLU A 17 -5.61 11.17 -0.08
CA GLU A 17 -5.23 12.04 1.04
C GLU A 17 -4.19 11.39 1.96
N ILE A 18 -4.32 10.09 2.25
CA ILE A 18 -3.33 9.36 3.06
C ILE A 18 -1.96 9.36 2.38
N VAL A 19 -1.90 9.02 1.08
CA VAL A 19 -0.64 9.01 0.33
C VAL A 19 -0.02 10.39 0.28
N LYS A 20 -0.84 11.44 0.09
CA LYS A 20 -0.36 12.82 0.08
C LYS A 20 0.29 13.22 1.40
N VAL A 21 -0.34 12.92 2.54
CA VAL A 21 0.23 13.19 3.88
C VAL A 21 1.57 12.46 4.06
N ILE A 22 1.66 11.19 3.63
CA ILE A 22 2.90 10.42 3.72
C ILE A 22 4.02 11.06 2.87
N LEU A 23 3.69 11.52 1.66
CA LEU A 23 4.66 12.20 0.79
C LEU A 23 5.10 13.57 1.34
N GLU A 24 4.21 14.30 1.99
CA GLU A 24 4.53 15.56 2.69
C GLU A 24 5.43 15.33 3.92
N GLU A 25 5.19 14.24 4.67
CA GLU A 25 6.06 13.80 5.77
C GLU A 25 7.45 13.42 5.27
N LEU A 26 7.52 12.65 4.18
CA LEU A 26 8.77 12.24 3.51
C LEU A 26 9.56 13.45 3.00
N ASN A 27 8.87 14.51 2.56
CA ASN A 27 9.48 15.77 2.12
C ASN A 27 10.52 15.59 0.98
N GLY A 28 10.31 14.60 0.11
CA GLY A 28 11.20 14.30 -1.01
C GLY A 28 12.54 13.67 -0.63
N ASP A 29 12.70 13.21 0.62
CA ASP A 29 13.88 12.50 1.09
C ASP A 29 13.90 11.04 0.59
N TYR A 30 14.97 10.32 0.90
CA TYR A 30 15.15 8.92 0.55
C TYR A 30 14.13 8.03 1.26
N PHE A 31 13.64 7.04 0.51
CA PHE A 31 12.77 6.00 1.00
C PHE A 31 13.15 4.65 0.42
N ALA A 32 12.70 3.59 1.08
CA ALA A 32 12.70 2.24 0.58
C ALA A 32 11.26 1.76 0.35
N LEU A 33 11.05 0.98 -0.71
CA LEU A 33 9.82 0.25 -0.94
C LEU A 33 10.02 -1.19 -0.49
N LEU A 34 9.27 -1.62 0.52
CA LEU A 34 9.22 -2.99 0.97
C LEU A 34 8.01 -3.65 0.32
N VAL A 35 8.23 -4.83 -0.24
CA VAL A 35 7.22 -5.60 -0.93
C VAL A 35 7.27 -6.99 -0.35
N ASP A 36 6.15 -7.44 0.23
CA ASP A 36 6.04 -8.75 0.85
C ASP A 36 4.87 -9.52 0.26
N GLU A 37 5.09 -10.79 -0.05
CA GLU A 37 4.08 -11.70 -0.56
C GLU A 37 3.46 -12.47 0.61
N SER A 38 2.14 -12.41 0.71
CA SER A 38 1.37 -13.16 1.70
C SER A 38 0.11 -13.73 1.05
N PHE A 39 -0.67 -14.50 1.80
CA PHE A 39 -1.97 -14.96 1.36
C PHE A 39 -3.06 -14.51 2.33
N ASP A 40 -4.22 -14.17 1.81
CA ASP A 40 -5.37 -13.79 2.62
C ASP A 40 -6.09 -15.03 3.23
N ILE A 41 -7.16 -14.80 4.00
CA ILE A 41 -7.97 -15.87 4.59
C ILE A 41 -8.58 -16.83 3.53
N SER A 42 -8.68 -16.38 2.28
CA SER A 42 -9.17 -17.17 1.15
C SER A 42 -8.07 -17.92 0.40
N ARG A 43 -6.82 -17.87 0.91
CA ARG A 43 -5.60 -18.42 0.29
C ARG A 43 -5.28 -17.82 -1.07
N LYS A 44 -5.73 -16.59 -1.33
CA LYS A 44 -5.31 -15.85 -2.52
C LYS A 44 -4.04 -15.10 -2.20
N GLU A 45 -3.07 -15.21 -3.09
CA GLU A 45 -1.84 -14.44 -3.03
C GLU A 45 -2.15 -12.95 -3.12
N GLN A 46 -1.50 -12.21 -2.23
CA GLN A 46 -1.58 -10.77 -2.13
C GLN A 46 -0.20 -10.22 -1.80
N MET A 47 0.04 -9.00 -2.22
CA MET A 47 1.31 -8.33 -2.03
C MET A 47 1.08 -7.08 -1.20
N ALA A 48 1.73 -7.02 -0.04
CA ALA A 48 1.76 -5.83 0.80
C ALA A 48 2.88 -4.91 0.32
N ILE A 49 2.53 -3.64 0.09
CA ILE A 49 3.48 -2.60 -0.32
C ILE A 49 3.61 -1.60 0.82
N VAL A 50 4.80 -1.51 1.39
CA VAL A 50 5.12 -0.64 2.54
C VAL A 50 6.21 0.34 2.15
N LEU A 51 5.98 1.62 2.46
CA LEU A 51 6.98 2.68 2.33
C LEU A 51 7.76 2.78 3.65
N ARG A 52 9.09 2.69 3.60
CA ARG A 52 9.98 2.90 4.75
C ARG A 52 10.85 4.15 4.52
N TYR A 53 10.84 5.09 5.46
CA TYR A 53 11.66 6.31 5.41
C TYR A 53 12.10 6.74 6.80
N VAL A 54 13.00 7.72 6.88
CA VAL A 54 13.38 8.36 8.15
C VAL A 54 12.64 9.69 8.23
N ASP A 55 11.92 9.94 9.32
CA ASP A 55 11.22 11.20 9.52
C ASP A 55 12.17 12.34 9.93
N ARG A 56 11.60 13.55 10.05
CA ARG A 56 12.35 14.75 10.44
C ARG A 56 12.91 14.68 11.87
N MET A 57 12.42 13.76 12.70
CA MET A 57 12.91 13.52 14.06
C MET A 57 13.98 12.42 14.10
N GLY A 58 14.30 11.80 12.96
CA GLY A 58 15.29 10.73 12.85
C GLY A 58 14.73 9.33 13.14
N PHE A 59 13.40 9.17 13.24
CA PHE A 59 12.78 7.86 13.46
C PHE A 59 12.50 7.15 12.15
N VAL A 60 12.70 5.84 12.14
CA VAL A 60 12.27 4.99 11.01
C VAL A 60 10.75 4.87 11.03
N MET A 61 10.13 5.29 9.94
CA MET A 61 8.70 5.21 9.70
C MET A 61 8.41 4.15 8.66
N GLU A 62 7.36 3.38 8.89
CA GLU A 62 6.83 2.39 7.95
C GLU A 62 5.33 2.65 7.73
N ARG A 63 4.94 2.84 6.47
CA ARG A 63 3.56 3.15 6.08
C ARG A 63 3.08 2.15 5.03
N LEU A 64 2.04 1.38 5.35
CA LEU A 64 1.36 0.52 4.37
C LEU A 64 0.65 1.41 3.34
N ILE A 65 1.02 1.26 2.08
CA ILE A 65 0.48 2.06 0.96
C ILE A 65 -0.60 1.28 0.20
N ASP A 66 -0.41 -0.03 0.05
CA ASP A 66 -1.38 -0.86 -0.65
C ASP A 66 -1.28 -2.34 -0.23
N ILE A 67 -2.39 -3.05 -0.42
CA ILE A 67 -2.42 -4.51 -0.48
C ILE A 67 -3.09 -4.85 -1.79
N THR A 68 -2.31 -5.42 -2.72
CA THR A 68 -2.80 -5.74 -4.05
C THR A 68 -2.91 -7.24 -4.22
N HIS A 69 -4.00 -7.71 -4.83
CA HIS A 69 -4.10 -9.11 -5.19
C HIS A 69 -3.21 -9.40 -6.39
N ILE A 70 -2.42 -10.46 -6.29
CA ILE A 70 -1.68 -10.98 -7.43
C ILE A 70 -2.71 -11.75 -8.27
N GLN A 71 -2.96 -11.31 -9.51
CA GLN A 71 -3.71 -12.13 -10.46
C GLN A 71 -2.80 -13.28 -10.85
N ASP A 72 -3.26 -14.52 -10.63
CA ASP A 72 -2.55 -15.79 -10.90
C ASP A 72 -1.33 -15.57 -11.79
N THR A 73 -0.17 -15.39 -11.16
CA THR A 73 1.08 -15.58 -11.88
C THR A 73 1.04 -17.03 -12.32
N SER A 74 0.95 -17.27 -13.62
CA SER A 74 1.34 -18.56 -14.18
C SER A 74 2.83 -18.71 -13.91
N ALA A 75 3.14 -19.10 -12.67
CA ALA A 75 4.46 -19.52 -12.28
C ALA A 75 4.73 -20.78 -13.09
N PHE A 76 5.38 -20.60 -14.24
CA PHE A 76 6.09 -21.67 -14.91
C PHE A 76 7.22 -22.07 -13.98
N TYR A 77 6.92 -22.98 -13.05
CA TYR A 77 7.94 -23.77 -12.40
C TYR A 77 8.53 -24.71 -13.48
N PRO A 78 9.85 -24.74 -13.69
CA PRO A 78 10.51 -25.80 -14.46
C PRO A 78 10.46 -27.15 -13.72
#